data_AF-A0A227G1E8-F1
#
_entry.id   AF-A0A227G1E8-F1
#
_cell.length_a   1.000
_cell.length_b   1.000
_cell.length_c   1.000
_cell.angle_alpha   90.00
_cell.angle_beta   90.00
_cell.angle_gamma   90.00
#
_symmetry.space_group_name_H-M   'P 1'
#
loop_
_entity.id
_entity.type
_entity.pdbx_description
1 polymer ?
#
loop_
_entity_poly.entity_id
_entity_poly.type
_entity_poly.pdbx_seq_one_letter_code
_entity_poly.pdbx_strand_id
1 'polypeptide(L)' 'SFYHATIIKHESLCAALSYILANKLNTASMPAMAVREVVEEAFAADPTITDFAACDICATVNRDPAVSMYS' A
#
# COMPACT_ATOMS: atom_id res chain seq x y z
N SER A 1 11.37 -9.78 10.02
CA SER A 1 11.85 -8.85 8.97
C SER A 1 10.69 -8.05 8.40
N PHE A 2 10.73 -6.73 8.54
CA PHE A 2 9.65 -5.82 8.10
C PHE A 2 9.65 -5.61 6.58
N TYR A 3 10.75 -5.10 6.00
CA TYR A 3 10.88 -4.87 4.55
C TYR A 3 10.59 -6.09 3.69
N HIS A 4 10.97 -7.27 4.17
CA HIS A 4 10.68 -8.51 3.45
C HIS A 4 9.19 -8.80 3.40
N ALA A 5 8.48 -8.56 4.51
CA ALA A 5 7.05 -8.81 4.61
C ALA A 5 6.19 -7.75 3.93
N THR A 6 6.65 -6.49 3.86
CA THR A 6 5.87 -5.37 3.31
C THR A 6 6.18 -5.04 1.86
N ILE A 7 7.41 -5.27 1.40
CA ILE A 7 7.87 -4.83 0.07
C ILE A 7 8.37 -6.03 -0.74
N ILE A 8 9.40 -6.73 -0.27
CA ILE A 8 10.14 -7.72 -1.10
C ILE A 8 9.28 -8.94 -1.47
N LYS A 9 8.35 -9.36 -0.60
CA LYS A 9 7.47 -10.51 -0.85
C LYS A 9 6.41 -10.24 -1.92
N HIS A 10 6.17 -8.98 -2.28
CA HIS A 10 5.07 -8.58 -3.15
C HIS A 10 5.57 -8.29 -4.57
N GLU A 11 4.86 -8.80 -5.57
CA GLU A 11 5.24 -8.65 -6.98
C GLU A 11 4.79 -7.31 -7.58
N SER A 12 3.93 -6.55 -6.87
CA SER A 12 3.40 -5.28 -7.34
C SER A 12 3.22 -4.27 -6.20
N LEU A 13 3.19 -2.99 -6.56
CA LEU A 13 2.90 -1.89 -5.65
C LEU A 13 1.53 -2.06 -4.98
N CYS A 14 0.52 -2.48 -5.74
CA CYS A 14 -0.83 -2.77 -5.24
C CYS A 14 -0.81 -3.84 -4.13
N ALA A 15 -0.10 -4.95 -4.35
CA ALA A 15 -0.01 -6.03 -3.35
C ALA A 15 0.76 -5.60 -2.09
N ALA A 16 1.78 -4.76 -2.22
CA ALA A 16 2.48 -4.17 -1.08
C ALA A 16 1.58 -3.18 -0.31
N LEU A 17 0.87 -2.31 -1.02
CA LEU A 17 -0.06 -1.34 -0.45
C LEU A 17 -1.23 -2.01 0.27
N SER A 18 -1.84 -3.04 -0.31
CA SER A 18 -2.94 -3.78 0.32
C SER A 18 -2.49 -4.38 1.66
N TYR A 19 -1.27 -4.93 1.72
CA TYR A 19 -0.69 -5.46 2.95
C TYR A 19 -0.38 -4.37 3.99
N ILE A 20 0.20 -3.24 3.57
CA ILE A 20 0.53 -2.12 4.47
C ILE A 20 -0.76 -1.50 5.03
N LEU A 21 -1.77 -1.25 4.20
CA LEU A 21 -3.06 -0.68 4.60
C LEU A 21 -3.82 -1.63 5.51
N ALA A 22 -3.89 -2.91 5.18
CA ALA A 22 -4.50 -3.93 6.01
C ALA A 22 -3.90 -4.00 7.42
N ASN A 23 -2.58 -3.88 7.53
CA ASN A 23 -1.92 -3.88 8.83
C ASN A 23 -2.12 -2.57 9.61
N LYS A 24 -2.35 -1.44 8.95
CA LYS A 24 -2.64 -0.16 9.59
C LYS A 24 -4.10 0.00 10.00
N LEU A 25 -5.03 -0.58 9.25
CA LEU A 25 -6.47 -0.40 9.42
C LEU A 25 -7.15 -1.58 10.14
N ASN A 26 -6.41 -2.62 10.52
CA ASN A 26 -6.99 -3.74 11.26
C ASN A 26 -7.56 -3.31 12.61
N THR A 27 -8.62 -4.00 13.02
CA THR A 27 -9.25 -3.84 14.33
C THR A 27 -9.68 -5.20 14.86
N ALA A 28 -10.09 -5.27 16.14
CA ALA A 28 -10.62 -6.50 16.72
C ALA A 28 -11.86 -7.03 15.97
N SER A 29 -12.64 -6.15 15.36
CA SER A 29 -13.84 -6.50 14.58
C SER A 29 -13.54 -6.79 13.11
N MET A 30 -12.44 -6.24 12.57
CA MET A 30 -12.04 -6.45 11.18
C MET A 30 -10.54 -6.79 11.10
N PRO A 31 -10.19 -8.09 11.05
CA PRO A 31 -8.82 -8.54 10.96
C PRO A 31 -8.13 -8.06 9.67
N ALA A 32 -6.79 -7.99 9.70
CA ALA A 32 -5.99 -7.52 8.56
C ALA A 32 -6.30 -8.25 7.25
N MET A 33 -6.55 -9.57 7.28
CA MET A 33 -6.91 -10.33 6.07
C MET A 33 -8.23 -9.86 5.45
N ALA A 34 -9.25 -9.60 6.27
CA ALA A 34 -10.53 -9.09 5.78
C ALA A 34 -10.38 -7.67 5.19
N VAL A 35 -9.61 -6.80 5.83
CA VAL A 35 -9.31 -5.47 5.26
C VAL A 35 -8.58 -5.61 3.92
N ARG A 36 -7.62 -6.53 3.84
CA ARG A 36 -6.82 -6.74 2.64
C ARG A 36 -7.67 -7.16 1.45
N GLU A 37 -8.62 -8.08 1.65
CA GLU A 37 -9.55 -8.51 0.61
C GLU A 37 -10.37 -7.34 0.06
N VAL A 38 -10.91 -6.50 0.93
CA VAL A 38 -11.69 -5.31 0.53
C VAL A 38 -10.82 -4.32 -0.26
N VAL A 39 -9.57 -4.11 0.16
CA VAL A 39 -8.63 -3.21 -0.52
C VAL A 39 -8.23 -3.77 -1.90
N GLU A 40 -7.99 -5.07 -2.01
CA GLU A 40 -7.68 -5.73 -3.28
C GLU A 40 -8.88 -5.68 -4.24
N GLU A 41 -10.10 -5.87 -3.75
CA GLU A 41 -11.33 -5.70 -4.53
C GLU A 41 -11.47 -4.26 -5.06
N ALA A 42 -11.19 -3.25 -4.22
CA ALA A 42 -11.22 -1.85 -4.65
C ALA A 42 -10.19 -1.55 -5.75
N PHE A 43 -8.96 -2.06 -5.62
CA PHE A 43 -7.93 -1.92 -6.65
C PHE A 43 -8.26 -2.66 -7.94
N ALA A 44 -8.93 -3.82 -7.86
CA ALA A 44 -9.39 -4.56 -9.03
C ALA A 44 -10.56 -3.86 -9.74
N ALA A 45 -11.47 -3.25 -8.98
CA ALA A 45 -12.61 -2.50 -9.51
C ALA A 45 -12.18 -1.19 -10.20
N ASP A 46 -11.18 -0.49 -9.63
CA ASP A 46 -10.63 0.72 -10.21
C ASP A 46 -9.09 0.75 -10.13
N PRO A 47 -8.40 0.34 -11.21
CA PRO A 47 -6.94 0.37 -11.28
C PRO A 47 -6.33 1.76 -11.12
N THR A 48 -7.08 2.83 -11.42
CA THR A 48 -6.57 4.21 -11.33
C THR A 48 -6.21 4.60 -9.90
N ILE A 49 -6.81 3.96 -8.89
CA ILE A 49 -6.47 4.16 -7.48
C ILE A 49 -4.99 3.83 -7.23
N THR A 50 -4.47 2.77 -7.87
CA THR A 50 -3.06 2.40 -7.74
C THR A 50 -2.15 3.43 -8.42
N ASP A 51 -2.57 3.96 -9.57
CA ASP A 51 -1.82 5.00 -10.29
C ASP A 51 -1.75 6.30 -9.46
N PHE A 52 -2.87 6.70 -8.85
CA PHE A 52 -2.89 7.85 -7.93
C PHE A 52 -1.98 7.62 -6.72
N ALA A 53 -1.98 6.43 -6.13
CA ALA A 53 -1.08 6.11 -5.03
C ALA A 53 0.41 6.19 -5.45
N ALA A 54 0.74 5.74 -6.67
CA ALA A 54 2.09 5.88 -7.21
C ALA A 54 2.46 7.36 -7.41
N CYS A 55 1.54 8.17 -7.93
CA CYS A 55 1.72 9.61 -8.08
C CYS A 55 1.92 10.32 -6.73
N ASP A 56 1.21 9.92 -5.68
CA ASP A 56 1.34 10.51 -4.35
C ASP A 56 2.72 10.22 -3.73
N ILE A 57 3.24 9.00 -3.91
CA ILE A 57 4.61 8.65 -3.49
C ILE A 57 5.61 9.53 -4.24
N CYS A 58 5.49 9.63 -5.57
CA CYS A 58 6.34 10.51 -6.39
C CYS A 58 6.25 11.97 -5.98
N ALA A 59 5.04 12.48 -5.71
CA ALA A 59 4.84 13.84 -5.28
C ALA A 59 5.50 14.10 -3.93
N THR A 60 5.45 13.13 -3.00
CA THR A 60 6.08 13.23 -1.69
C THR A 60 7.60 13.35 -1.82
N VAL A 61 8.25 12.45 -2.54
CA VAL A 61 9.71 12.48 -2.72
C VAL A 61 10.17 13.73 -3.47
N ASN A 62 9.39 14.20 -4.45
CA ASN A 62 9.78 15.37 -5.25
C ASN A 62 9.58 16.70 -4.52
N ARG A 63 8.63 16.79 -3.57
CA ARG A 63 8.24 18.05 -2.93
C ARG A 63 8.73 18.18 -1.50
N ASP A 64 8.93 17.08 -0.80
CA ASP A 64 9.39 17.08 0.59
C ASP A 64 10.91 16.88 0.66
N PRO A 65 11.70 17.91 1.02
CA PRO A 65 13.16 17.79 1.13
C PRO A 65 13.62 16.86 2.25
N ALA A 66 12.74 16.47 3.18
CA ALA A 66 13.05 15.49 4.22
C ALA A 66 12.99 14.04 3.71
N VAL A 67 12.35 13.79 2.55
CA VAL A 67 12.13 12.46 2.00
C VAL A 67 12.99 12.26 0.76
N SER A 68 13.91 11.28 0.80
CA SER A 68 14.85 11.00 -0.30
C SER A 68 14.68 9.64 -0.95
N MET A 69 13.80 8.78 -0.43
CA MET A 69 13.60 7.40 -0.91
C MET A 69 12.12 7.07 -1.09
N TYR A 70 11.84 6.17 -2.03
CA TYR A 70 10.50 5.63 -2.33
C TYR A 70 10.17 4.35 -1.55
N SER A 71 11.10 3.92 -0.68
CA SER A 71 11.19 2.59 -0.07
C SER A 71 10.79 2.55 1.40
#